data_AF-A0A2E0UN16-F1
#
_entry.id   AF-A0A2E0UN16-F1
#
_cell.length_a   1.000
_cell.length_b   1.000
_cell.length_c   1.000
_cell.angle_alpha   90.00
_cell.angle_beta   90.00
_cell.angle_gamma   90.00
#
_symmetry.space_group_name_H-M   'P 1'
#
loop_
_entity.id
_entity.type
_entity.pdbx_description
1 polymer ?
#
loop_
_entity_poly.entity_id
_entity_poly.type
_entity_poly.pdbx_seq_one_letter_code
_entity_poly.pdbx_strand_id
1 'polypeptide(L)'
;FWKSGEDGFSAGAGGIFHLDDDKWRRIHHRAAFAGTGTMNNMFAGPRDTLFHFNGNSWEDITPAILRNAGRFLINGIYSVDRVIFVTTHFNGHSLVLRGYQASLSN
;
A
#
# COMPACT_ATOMS: atom_id res chain seq x y z
N PHE A 1 1.25 11.30 3.95
CA PHE A 1 -0.01 11.36 4.71
C PHE A 1 -1.16 11.10 3.75
N TRP A 2 -2.12 10.27 4.14
CA TRP A 2 -3.39 10.12 3.43
C TRP A 2 -4.53 9.98 4.44
N LYS A 3 -5.76 10.32 4.03
CA LYS A 3 -6.98 10.15 4.84
C LYS A 3 -8.01 9.35 4.05
N SER A 4 -8.73 8.44 4.70
CA SER A 4 -9.84 7.70 4.12
C SER A 4 -10.99 7.62 5.14
N GLY A 5 -12.08 8.34 4.88
CA GLY A 5 -13.11 8.56 5.90
C GLY A 5 -12.52 9.29 7.12
N GLU A 6 -12.67 8.69 8.30
CA GLU A 6 -12.06 9.18 9.54
C GLU A 6 -10.64 8.68 9.78
N ASP A 7 -10.19 7.65 9.05
CA ASP A 7 -8.85 7.11 9.23
C ASP A 7 -7.79 8.04 8.65
N GLY A 8 -6.87 8.50 9.50
CA GLY A 8 -5.67 9.25 9.11
C GLY A 8 -4.43 8.37 9.12
N PHE A 9 -3.59 8.47 8.09
CA PHE A 9 -2.39 7.64 7.97
C PHE A 9 -1.16 8.43 7.54
N SER A 10 0.00 7.96 7.97
CA SER A 10 1.29 8.43 7.51
C SER A 10 2.22 7.25 7.23
N ALA A 11 3.02 7.35 6.17
CA ALA A 11 4.05 6.39 5.86
C ALA A 11 5.36 7.13 5.54
N GLY A 12 6.46 6.52 5.93
CA GLY A 12 7.80 7.01 5.62
C GLY A 12 8.86 6.07 6.16
N ALA A 13 10.09 6.58 6.35
CA ALA A 13 11.23 5.79 6.78
C ALA A 13 11.02 5.04 8.12
N GLY A 14 10.19 5.58 9.03
CA GLY A 14 9.91 4.99 10.34
C GLY A 14 8.83 3.90 10.36
N GLY A 15 8.20 3.62 9.22
CA GLY A 15 7.10 2.66 9.09
C GLY A 15 5.79 3.30 8.63
N ILE A 16 4.69 2.61 8.93
CA ILE A 16 3.32 3.07 8.65
C ILE A 16 2.64 3.33 9.99
N PHE A 17 1.96 4.48 10.08
CA PHE A 17 1.31 4.98 11.26
C PHE A 17 -0.15 5.29 10.95
N HIS A 18 -1.02 5.00 11.89
CA HIS A 18 -2.43 5.38 11.88
C HIS A 18 -2.67 6.36 13.03
N LEU A 19 -3.55 7.34 12.77
CA LEU A 19 -3.95 8.35 13.72
C LEU A 19 -5.15 7.81 14.50
N ASP A 20 -4.88 7.40 15.74
CA ASP A 20 -5.90 6.98 16.71
C ASP A 20 -6.22 8.18 17.61
N ASP A 21 -7.40 8.77 17.43
CA ASP A 21 -7.81 10.06 18.00
C ASP A 21 -6.81 11.19 17.65
N ASP A 22 -5.93 11.54 18.61
CA ASP A 22 -4.89 12.56 18.47
C ASP A 22 -3.46 11.98 18.56
N LYS A 23 -3.32 10.65 18.48
CA LYS A 23 -2.03 9.96 18.66
C LYS A 23 -1.67 9.11 17.45
N TRP A 24 -0.43 9.26 16.99
CA TRP A 24 0.13 8.39 15.95
C TRP A 24 0.58 7.06 16.55
N ARG A 25 -0.05 5.95 16.12
CA ARG A 25 0.36 4.60 16.48
C ARG A 25 0.99 3.91 15.28
N ARG A 26 2.17 3.31 15.47
CA ARG A 26 2.83 2.54 14.42
C ARG A 26 2.11 1.20 14.21
N ILE A 27 1.63 0.95 13.01
CA ILE A 27 0.90 -0.27 12.62
C ILE A 27 1.71 -1.19 11.70
N HIS A 28 2.83 -0.71 11.17
CA HIS A 28 3.79 -1.53 10.43
C HIS A 28 5.20 -0.96 10.56
N HIS A 29 6.21 -1.83 10.67
CA HIS A 29 7.60 -1.42 10.88
C HIS A 29 8.36 -1.14 9.58
N ARG A 30 7.95 -1.71 8.44
CA ARG A 30 8.65 -1.46 7.17
C ARG A 30 8.27 -0.09 6.63
N ALA A 31 9.28 0.63 6.16
CA ALA A 31 9.11 1.92 5.53
C ALA A 31 8.30 1.80 4.24
N ALA A 32 7.28 2.64 4.08
CA ALA A 32 6.50 2.73 2.84
C ALA A 32 6.51 4.16 2.30
N PHE A 33 6.43 4.31 0.98
CA PHE A 33 6.46 5.60 0.29
C PHE A 33 5.10 6.00 -0.26
N ALA A 34 4.22 5.02 -0.47
CA ALA A 34 2.86 5.22 -0.93
C ALA A 34 1.89 4.28 -0.21
N GLY A 35 0.63 4.70 -0.10
CA GLY A 35 -0.44 3.86 0.44
C GLY A 35 -1.82 4.46 0.20
N THR A 36 -2.85 3.61 0.28
CA THR A 36 -4.27 3.98 0.16
C THR A 36 -5.13 2.99 0.96
N GLY A 37 -6.34 3.41 1.32
CA GLY A 37 -7.35 2.56 1.98
C GLY A 37 -7.63 2.95 3.43
N THR A 38 -8.31 2.04 4.14
CA THR A 38 -8.81 2.19 5.52
C THR A 38 -8.16 1.18 6.46
N MET A 39 -8.42 1.26 7.76
CA MET A 39 -7.88 0.30 8.74
C MET A 39 -8.35 -1.14 8.51
N ASN A 40 -9.42 -1.38 7.76
CA ASN A 40 -9.87 -2.73 7.44
C ASN A 40 -9.34 -3.24 6.10
N ASN A 41 -8.74 -2.35 5.30
CA ASN A 41 -8.37 -2.64 3.92
C ASN A 41 -7.43 -1.57 3.39
N MET A 42 -6.13 -1.80 3.49
CA MET A 42 -5.13 -0.82 3.11
C MET A 42 -4.02 -1.45 2.27
N PHE A 43 -3.59 -0.73 1.26
CA PHE A 43 -2.44 -1.09 0.42
C PHE A 43 -1.29 -0.15 0.74
N ALA A 44 -0.08 -0.69 0.85
CA ALA A 44 1.12 0.09 1.11
C ALA A 44 2.31 -0.42 0.30
N GLY A 45 3.11 0.50 -0.21
CA GLY A 45 4.23 0.22 -1.11
C GLY A 45 5.56 0.69 -0.51
N PRO A 46 6.33 -0.19 0.13
CA PRO A 46 7.77 -0.03 0.31
C PRO A 46 8.54 -0.16 -1.01
N ARG A 47 9.86 -0.09 -0.92
CA ARG A 47 10.76 -0.58 -1.98
C ARG A 47 10.56 -2.09 -2.17
N ASP A 48 10.51 -2.54 -3.42
CA ASP A 48 10.50 -3.94 -3.86
C ASP A 48 9.34 -4.82 -3.33
N THR A 49 8.32 -4.25 -2.69
CA THR A 49 7.20 -5.03 -2.15
C THR A 49 5.90 -4.23 -2.18
N LEU A 50 4.77 -4.88 -2.44
CA LEU A 50 3.42 -4.36 -2.25
C LEU A 50 2.74 -5.14 -1.13
N PHE A 51 2.26 -4.44 -0.11
CA PHE A 51 1.57 -5.03 1.03
C PHE A 51 0.08 -4.70 1.02
N HIS A 52 -0.73 -5.63 1.51
CA HIS A 52 -2.15 -5.46 1.81
C HIS A 52 -2.40 -5.74 3.30
N PHE A 53 -3.03 -4.80 4.00
CA PHE A 53 -3.58 -5.01 5.33
C PHE A 53 -5.05 -5.38 5.21
N ASN A 54 -5.40 -6.59 5.64
CA ASN A 54 -6.75 -7.15 5.53
C ASN A 54 -7.66 -6.83 6.75
N GLY A 55 -7.23 -5.90 7.61
CA GLY A 55 -7.88 -5.56 8.89
C GLY A 55 -7.30 -6.29 10.10
N ASN A 56 -6.58 -7.39 9.89
CA ASN A 56 -5.97 -8.19 10.95
C ASN A 56 -4.45 -8.31 10.79
N SER A 57 -3.98 -8.57 9.56
CA SER A 57 -2.58 -8.84 9.25
C SER A 57 -2.15 -8.20 7.93
N TRP A 58 -0.84 -8.05 7.77
CA TRP A 58 -0.20 -7.58 6.55
C TRP A 58 0.24 -8.76 5.70
N GLU A 59 -0.10 -8.74 4.41
CA GLU A 59 0.22 -9.77 3.42
C GLU A 59 1.04 -9.16 2.28
N ASP A 60 2.12 -9.84 1.88
CA ASP A 60 2.89 -9.48 0.69
C ASP A 60 2.15 -9.98 -0.56
N ILE A 61 1.52 -9.05 -1.27
CA ILE A 61 0.75 -9.32 -2.50
C ILE A 61 1.51 -8.88 -3.75
N THR A 62 2.85 -8.75 -3.69
CA THR A 62 3.65 -8.31 -4.83
C THR A 62 3.43 -9.21 -6.04
N PRO A 63 2.92 -8.67 -7.16
CA PRO A 63 2.66 -9.46 -8.36
C PRO A 63 3.94 -10.05 -8.94
N ALA A 64 3.84 -11.23 -9.55
CA ALA A 64 4.98 -11.93 -10.14
C ALA A 64 5.76 -11.08 -11.15
N ILE A 65 5.07 -10.24 -11.94
CA ILE A 65 5.70 -9.32 -12.89
C ILE A 65 6.66 -8.34 -12.21
N LEU A 66 6.35 -7.87 -11.01
CA LEU A 66 7.24 -6.99 -10.24
C LEU A 66 8.37 -7.77 -9.58
N ARG A 67 8.10 -8.97 -9.06
CA ARG A 67 9.14 -9.85 -8.48
C ARG A 67 10.21 -10.20 -9.52
N ASN A 68 9.79 -10.43 -10.76
CA ASN A 68 10.70 -10.75 -11.88
C ASN A 68 11.44 -9.53 -12.41
N ALA A 69 10.90 -8.32 -12.22
CA ALA A 69 11.62 -7.10 -12.58
C ALA A 69 12.85 -6.91 -11.67
N GLY A 70 12.81 -7.34 -10.40
CA GLY A 70 13.91 -7.14 -9.45
C GLY A 70 13.67 -5.89 -8.61
N ARG A 71 14.56 -4.89 -8.67
CA ARG A 71 14.50 -3.71 -7.78
C ARG A 71 13.60 -2.60 -8.31
N PHE A 72 12.43 -2.40 -7.74
CA PHE A 72 11.46 -1.36 -8.12
C PHE A 72 11.05 -0.48 -6.93
N LEU A 73 10.67 0.75 -7.25
CA LEU A 73 10.07 1.66 -6.28
C LEU A 73 8.59 1.80 -6.60
N ILE A 74 7.74 1.61 -5.59
CA ILE A 74 6.34 2.02 -5.68
C ILE A 74 6.28 3.51 -5.38
N ASN A 75 5.85 4.29 -6.38
CA ASN A 75 5.77 5.75 -6.29
C ASN A 75 4.36 6.22 -5.91
N GLY A 76 3.35 5.42 -6.22
CA GLY A 76 1.97 5.76 -5.96
C GLY A 76 1.09 4.51 -5.90
N ILE A 77 0.13 4.54 -5.00
CA ILE A 77 -0.94 3.55 -4.91
C ILE A 77 -2.24 4.34 -4.81
N TYR A 78 -3.17 4.06 -5.72
CA TYR A 78 -4.46 4.71 -5.80
C TYR A 78 -5.55 3.66 -5.86
N SER A 79 -6.69 3.93 -5.22
CA SER A 79 -7.84 3.05 -5.26
C SER A 79 -9.11 3.82 -5.58
N VAL A 80 -9.92 3.27 -6.48
CA VAL A 80 -11.25 3.78 -6.83
C VAL A 80 -12.16 2.59 -7.10
N ASP A 81 -13.32 2.53 -6.45
CA ASP A 81 -14.35 1.49 -6.68
C ASP A 81 -13.78 0.06 -6.78
N ARG A 82 -12.97 -0.34 -5.79
CA ARG A 82 -12.27 -1.65 -5.68
C ARG A 82 -11.20 -1.91 -6.74
N VAL A 83 -10.94 -0.98 -7.65
CA VAL A 83 -9.80 -1.04 -8.55
C VAL A 83 -8.60 -0.39 -7.87
N ILE A 84 -7.46 -1.06 -7.94
CA ILE A 84 -6.19 -0.57 -7.39
C ILE A 84 -5.25 -0.31 -8.55
N PHE A 85 -4.66 0.88 -8.55
CA PHE A 85 -3.59 1.28 -9.45
C PHE A 85 -2.31 1.42 -8.67
N VAL A 86 -1.26 0.72 -9.11
CA VAL A 86 0.09 0.82 -8.52
C VAL A 86 1.03 1.37 -9.58
N THR A 87 1.65 2.51 -9.31
CA THR A 87 2.69 3.08 -10.17
C THR A 87 4.05 2.71 -9.63
N THR A 88 4.90 2.16 -10.50
CA THR A 88 6.24 1.72 -10.13
C THR A 88 7.28 2.30 -11.08
N HIS A 89 8.48 2.53 -10.56
CA HIS A 89 9.66 2.85 -11.34
C HIS A 89 10.69 1.73 -11.22
N PHE A 90 11.17 1.26 -12.37
CA PHE A 90 12.15 0.19 -12.50
C PHE A 90 13.05 0.46 -13.71
N ASN A 91 14.37 0.48 -13.52
CA ASN A 91 15.37 0.66 -14.60
C ASN A 91 15.08 1.82 -15.59
N GLY A 92 14.63 2.98 -15.11
CA GLY A 92 14.31 4.12 -15.97
C GLY A 92 12.95 4.02 -16.67
N HIS A 93 12.18 2.96 -16.41
CA HIS A 93 10.83 2.75 -16.93
C HIS A 93 9.79 2.90 -15.83
N SER A 94 8.61 3.38 -16.22
CA SER A 94 7.44 3.44 -15.35
C SER A 94 6.41 2.42 -15.79
N LEU A 95 5.87 1.67 -14.82
CA LEU A 95 4.77 0.73 -15.05
C LEU A 95 3.57 1.12 -14.18
N VAL A 96 2.38 1.05 -14.77
CA VAL A 96 1.11 1.14 -14.06
C VAL A 96 0.48 -0.25 -14.05
N LEU A 97 0.33 -0.82 -12.87
CA LEU A 97 -0.42 -2.04 -12.67
C LEU A 97 -1.85 -1.70 -12.28
N ARG A 98 -2.79 -2.43 -12.85
CA ARG A 98 -4.21 -2.36 -12.51
C ARG A 98 -4.66 -3.71 -11.99
N GLY A 99 -5.23 -3.75 -10.80
CA GLY A 99 -5.81 -4.93 -10.19
C GLY A 99 -7.19 -4.64 -9.63
N TYR A 100 -7.95 -5.70 -9.37
CA TYR A 100 -9.16 -5.61 -8.57
C TYR A 100 -8.85 -6.11 -7.18
N GLN A 101 -9.40 -5.45 -6.17
CA GLN A 101 -9.51 -6.03 -4.85
C GLN A 101 -10.47 -7.21 -4.94
N ALA A 102 -10.00 -8.40 -4.55
CA ALA A 102 -10.87 -9.56 -4.44
C ALA A 102 -11.98 -9.24 -3.43
N SER A 103 -13.24 -9.38 -3.84
CA SER A 103 -14.33 -9.46 -2.88
C SER A 103 -14.27 -10.84 -2.23
N LEU A 104 -14.12 -10.89 -0.91
CA LEU A 104 -14.51 -12.10 -0.19
C LEU A 104 -16.00 -12.31 -0.50
N SER A 105 -16.32 -13.37 -1.21
CA SER A 105 -17.69 -13.87 -1.29
C SER A 105 -18.09 -14.28 0.11
N ASN A 106 -19.11 -13.62 0.67
CA ASN A 106 -19.78 -14.05 1.89
C ASN A 106 -20.38 -15.45 1.72
#